data_AF-A0A5E4L351-F1
#
_entry.id   AF-A0A5E4L351-F1
#
_cell.length_a   1.000
_cell.length_b   1.000
_cell.length_c   1.000
_cell.angle_alpha   90.00
_cell.angle_beta   90.00
_cell.angle_gamma   90.00
#
_symmetry.space_group_name_H-M   'P 1'
#
loop_
_entity.id
_entity.type
_entity.pdbx_description
1 polymer ?
#
loop_
_entity_poly.entity_id
_entity_poly.type
_entity_poly.pdbx_seq_one_letter_code
_entity_poly.pdbx_strand_id
1 'polypeptide(L)'
;MLDLKNISLQFDEKLSAIKSYDVERSELTGEYRNELTKVRNIDISMNERLPQYSGAKFLETGKLIHPFPYNWKNRHDAMQWVDSVLSGVAVGAVDGSQIYSDKNFEIPIAVIQTSSVFNRHTEDSYYKQETGAAIITPAEFEAASVYSFGSEYVDARRFSMECDTIIRLMKEHEKLYVLLDGALILSHINVLNRNIREIYINAIVKLLSASKETQNTVIGFIDTTMPRDITLMMHFLFGLKKTKLSDTHLFSHLLWGERTAAFLCDRDDRRGEVSNSVLDNYGLFKNSLAFFYMRLSSGLPARVEFPAWVHEKEDIDKIADIIRAQCVIRSNYPDILMRAHDAAVIRMSEHDLFYGMFDNFCKAHGIKINKSAKHFHKTIKR
;
A
#
# COMPACT_ATOMS: atom_id res chain seq x y z
N MET A 1 7.69 -27.95 -13.78
CA MET A 1 6.32 -28.19 -13.31
C MET A 1 6.43 -28.57 -11.85
N LEU A 2 5.60 -27.99 -10.97
CA LEU A 2 5.65 -28.23 -9.53
C LEU A 2 5.12 -29.64 -9.22
N ASP A 3 5.81 -30.42 -8.37
CA ASP A 3 5.36 -31.77 -7.96
C ASP A 3 4.28 -31.67 -6.88
N LEU A 4 3.04 -31.41 -7.32
CA LEU A 4 1.89 -31.23 -6.43
C LEU A 4 1.58 -32.49 -5.61
N LYS A 5 1.89 -33.69 -6.14
CA LYS A 5 1.64 -34.94 -5.44
C LYS A 5 2.52 -35.07 -4.21
N ASN A 6 3.82 -34.79 -4.35
CA ASN A 6 4.75 -34.82 -3.22
C ASN A 6 4.43 -33.73 -2.19
N ILE A 7 4.10 -32.51 -2.65
CA ILE A 7 3.70 -31.41 -1.76
C ILE A 7 2.46 -31.78 -0.94
N SER A 8 1.46 -32.43 -1.55
CA SER A 8 0.26 -32.87 -0.85
C SER A 8 0.59 -33.83 0.30
N LEU A 9 1.49 -34.79 0.09
CA LEU A 9 1.91 -35.73 1.14
C LEU A 9 2.64 -35.00 2.28
N GLN A 10 3.46 -34.00 1.95
CA GLN A 10 4.14 -33.19 2.96
C GLN A 10 3.17 -32.33 3.80
N PHE A 11 1.99 -31.96 3.29
CA PHE A 11 0.98 -31.29 4.10
C PHE A 11 0.46 -32.18 5.22
N ASP A 12 0.22 -33.46 4.93
CA ASP A 12 -0.23 -34.43 5.94
C ASP A 12 0.86 -34.67 7.00
N GLU A 13 2.11 -34.86 6.56
CA GLU A 13 3.26 -35.02 7.46
C GLU A 13 3.48 -33.79 8.37
N LYS A 14 3.22 -32.59 7.86
CA LYS A 14 3.42 -31.31 8.57
C LYS A 14 2.15 -30.76 9.23
N LEU A 15 1.04 -31.48 9.17
CA LEU A 15 -0.27 -31.02 9.64
C LEU A 15 -0.24 -30.60 11.12
N SER A 16 0.46 -31.37 11.96
CA SER A 16 0.61 -31.05 13.39
C SER A 16 1.28 -29.70 13.60
N ALA A 17 2.38 -29.42 12.90
CA ALA A 17 3.09 -28.14 13.01
C ALA A 17 2.22 -26.96 12.53
N ILE A 18 1.46 -27.14 11.45
CA ILE A 18 0.54 -26.11 10.92
C ILE A 18 -0.59 -25.84 11.91
N LYS A 19 -1.20 -26.88 12.49
CA LYS A 19 -2.25 -26.73 13.51
C LYS A 19 -1.72 -26.05 14.78
N SER A 20 -0.55 -26.45 15.26
CA SER A 20 0.07 -25.82 16.43
C SER A 20 0.31 -24.33 16.21
N TYR A 21 0.76 -23.93 15.01
CA TYR A 21 0.92 -22.53 14.66
C TYR A 21 -0.41 -21.75 14.69
N ASP A 22 -1.50 -22.35 14.21
CA ASP A 22 -2.83 -21.75 14.24
C ASP A 22 -3.39 -21.61 15.67
N VAL A 23 -3.24 -22.66 16.49
CA VAL A 23 -3.68 -22.67 17.89
C VAL A 23 -2.94 -21.63 18.71
N GLU A 24 -1.60 -21.59 18.64
CA GLU A 24 -0.77 -20.61 19.36
C GLU A 24 -1.18 -19.17 18.99
N ARG A 25 -1.43 -18.91 17.70
CA ARG A 25 -1.91 -17.62 17.22
C ARG A 25 -3.29 -17.28 17.77
N SER A 26 -4.20 -18.25 17.83
CA SER A 26 -5.56 -18.06 18.35
C SER A 26 -5.54 -17.74 19.85
N GLU A 27 -4.74 -18.47 20.63
CA GLU A 27 -4.53 -18.22 22.07
C GLU A 27 -3.95 -16.83 22.32
N LEU A 28 -2.88 -16.45 21.59
CA LEU A 28 -2.30 -15.10 21.66
C LEU A 28 -3.32 -14.01 21.29
N THR A 29 -4.16 -14.28 20.29
CA THR A 29 -5.22 -13.35 19.89
C THR A 29 -6.23 -13.16 21.02
N GLY A 30 -6.61 -14.22 21.73
CA GLY A 30 -7.48 -14.16 22.90
C GLY A 30 -6.88 -13.37 24.06
N GLU A 31 -5.61 -13.63 24.39
CA GLU A 31 -4.87 -12.91 25.44
C GLU A 31 -4.84 -11.39 25.15
N TYR A 32 -4.39 -11.01 23.95
CA TYR A 32 -4.32 -9.61 23.57
C TYR A 32 -5.71 -8.95 23.50
N ARG A 33 -6.75 -9.64 23.02
CA ARG A 33 -8.12 -9.07 22.99
C ARG A 33 -8.69 -8.83 24.38
N ASN A 34 -8.41 -9.71 25.34
CA ASN A 34 -8.83 -9.50 26.72
C ASN A 34 -8.23 -8.22 27.29
N GLU A 35 -6.93 -8.00 27.05
CA GLU A 35 -6.24 -6.79 27.48
C GLU A 35 -6.69 -5.54 26.72
N LEU A 36 -7.01 -5.67 25.44
CA LEU A 36 -7.57 -4.60 24.61
C LEU A 36 -8.88 -4.03 25.19
N THR A 37 -9.60 -4.80 26.03
CA THR A 37 -10.81 -4.29 26.69
C THR A 37 -10.55 -3.11 27.62
N LYS A 38 -9.32 -2.98 28.15
CA LYS A 38 -8.89 -1.88 29.02
C LYS A 38 -8.84 -0.53 28.29
N VAL A 39 -8.84 -0.55 26.96
CA VAL A 39 -8.85 0.64 26.08
C VAL A 39 -10.10 0.73 25.21
N ARG A 40 -11.21 0.09 25.60
CA ARG A 40 -12.50 0.25 24.90
C ARG A 40 -12.90 1.71 24.77
N ASN A 41 -12.65 2.49 25.81
CA ASN A 41 -12.75 3.94 25.80
C ASN A 41 -11.33 4.51 25.96
N ILE A 42 -10.79 5.03 24.86
CA ILE A 42 -9.47 5.60 24.74
C ILE A 42 -9.41 6.93 25.50
N ASP A 43 -8.46 7.00 26.42
CA ASP A 43 -7.97 8.22 27.03
C ASP A 43 -6.60 8.55 26.42
N ILE A 44 -6.48 9.73 25.81
CA ILE A 44 -5.25 10.14 25.13
C ILE A 44 -4.07 10.35 26.10
N SER A 45 -4.35 10.57 27.40
CA SER A 45 -3.32 10.66 28.45
C SER A 45 -2.48 9.38 28.55
N MET A 46 -3.01 8.24 28.11
CA MET A 46 -2.27 6.98 28.06
C MET A 46 -1.00 7.06 27.21
N ASN A 47 -0.95 7.98 26.23
CA ASN A 47 0.22 8.21 25.41
C ASN A 47 1.44 8.67 26.21
N GLU A 48 1.27 9.26 27.40
CA GLU A 48 2.39 9.70 28.27
C GLU A 48 3.24 8.52 28.76
N ARG A 49 2.68 7.31 28.79
CA ARG A 49 3.38 6.08 29.18
C ARG A 49 4.13 5.41 28.02
N LEU A 50 3.94 5.90 26.80
CA LEU A 50 4.52 5.29 25.61
C LEU A 50 5.89 5.91 25.33
N PRO A 51 6.97 5.11 25.29
CA PRO A 51 8.27 5.59 24.85
C PRO A 51 8.25 5.89 23.35
N GLN A 52 9.32 6.51 22.84
CA GLN A 52 9.54 6.59 21.40
C GLN A 52 9.67 5.18 20.81
N TYR A 53 9.15 5.00 19.59
CA TYR A 53 9.10 3.71 18.90
C TYR A 53 8.20 2.70 19.62
N SER A 54 7.07 3.17 20.15
CA SER A 54 6.06 2.33 20.80
C SER A 54 5.19 1.52 19.82
N GLY A 55 5.44 1.62 18.52
CA GLY A 55 4.60 1.08 17.44
C GLY A 55 3.53 2.08 17.02
N ALA A 56 2.70 2.50 17.97
CA ALA A 56 1.63 3.47 17.76
C ALA A 56 1.38 4.33 18.99
N LYS A 57 0.60 5.41 18.81
CA LYS A 57 0.01 6.26 19.84
C LYS A 57 -1.46 6.50 19.49
N PHE A 58 -2.32 6.69 20.48
CA PHE A 58 -3.71 7.03 20.23
C PHE A 58 -3.81 8.41 19.58
N LEU A 59 -4.63 8.52 18.54
CA LEU A 59 -4.94 9.80 17.88
C LEU A 59 -6.39 10.22 18.16
N GLU A 60 -7.35 9.30 18.03
CA GLU A 60 -8.74 9.53 18.41
C GLU A 60 -9.02 9.16 19.88
N THR A 61 -9.84 9.96 20.56
CA THR A 61 -10.40 9.65 21.89
C THR A 61 -11.74 8.93 21.79
N GLY A 62 -12.17 8.27 22.86
CA GLY A 62 -13.49 7.62 22.90
C GLY A 62 -13.44 6.17 22.44
N LYS A 63 -14.39 5.70 21.63
CA LYS A 63 -14.50 4.25 21.36
C LYS A 63 -13.32 3.75 20.52
N LEU A 64 -12.71 2.64 20.92
CA LEU A 64 -11.68 1.96 20.11
C LEU A 64 -12.23 1.40 18.80
N ILE A 65 -13.48 0.96 18.78
CA ILE A 65 -14.14 0.43 17.58
C ILE A 65 -15.32 1.35 17.26
N HIS A 66 -15.29 1.92 16.06
CA HIS A 66 -16.35 2.74 15.52
C HIS A 66 -17.28 1.84 14.69
N PRO A 67 -18.54 1.67 15.12
CA PRO A 67 -19.48 0.83 14.41
C PRO A 67 -19.86 1.46 13.07
N PHE A 68 -20.20 0.62 12.09
CA PHE A 68 -20.86 1.08 10.87
C PHE A 68 -22.38 1.05 11.07
N PRO A 69 -23.09 2.19 11.12
CA PRO A 69 -24.47 2.23 11.57
C PRO A 69 -25.49 1.78 10.50
N TYR A 70 -25.05 1.55 9.27
CA TYR A 70 -25.94 1.18 8.16
C TYR A 70 -26.04 -0.34 8.01
N ASN A 71 -27.27 -0.79 7.81
CA ASN A 71 -27.59 -2.17 7.46
C ASN A 71 -28.49 -2.17 6.23
N TRP A 72 -27.92 -2.49 5.06
CA TRP A 72 -28.64 -2.46 3.78
C TRP A 72 -29.41 -3.76 3.57
N LYS A 73 -30.69 -3.66 3.20
CA LYS A 73 -31.53 -4.85 2.96
C LYS A 73 -31.26 -5.48 1.61
N ASN A 74 -30.80 -4.68 0.65
CA ASN A 74 -30.58 -5.06 -0.73
C ASN A 74 -29.50 -4.17 -1.38
N ARG A 75 -29.09 -4.50 -2.60
CA ARG A 75 -28.07 -3.73 -3.35
C ARG A 75 -28.52 -2.29 -3.67
N HIS A 76 -29.81 -2.05 -3.86
CA HIS A 76 -30.32 -0.71 -4.14
C HIS A 76 -30.13 0.23 -2.93
N ASP A 77 -30.46 -0.22 -1.72
CA ASP A 77 -30.21 0.54 -0.48
C ASP A 77 -28.71 0.86 -0.31
N ALA A 78 -27.84 -0.11 -0.63
CA ALA A 78 -26.40 0.08 -0.57
C ALA A 78 -25.91 1.11 -1.59
N MET A 79 -26.43 1.09 -2.82
CA MET A 79 -26.08 2.07 -3.85
C MET A 79 -26.61 3.47 -3.53
N GLN A 80 -27.80 3.60 -2.95
CA GLN A 80 -28.28 4.91 -2.46
C GLN A 80 -27.35 5.50 -1.40
N TRP A 81 -26.83 4.65 -0.49
CA TRP A 81 -25.83 5.09 0.48
C TRP A 81 -24.51 5.48 -0.20
N VAL A 82 -24.03 4.71 -1.18
CA VAL A 82 -22.85 5.05 -1.98
C VAL A 82 -23.00 6.43 -2.61
N ASP A 83 -24.16 6.71 -3.22
CA ASP A 83 -24.45 8.01 -3.83
C ASP A 83 -24.43 9.14 -2.78
N SER A 84 -25.01 8.90 -1.59
CA SER A 84 -24.97 9.89 -0.48
C SER A 84 -23.56 10.22 0.01
N VAL A 85 -22.62 9.26 -0.13
CA VAL A 85 -21.23 9.44 0.29
C VAL A 85 -20.38 10.07 -0.81
N LEU A 86 -20.52 9.59 -2.04
CA LEU A 86 -19.63 9.93 -3.15
C LEU A 86 -20.12 11.11 -3.98
N SER A 87 -21.42 11.46 -3.99
CA SER A 87 -21.92 12.55 -4.82
C SER A 87 -21.16 13.87 -4.56
N GLY A 88 -20.57 14.42 -5.62
CA GLY A 88 -19.74 15.63 -5.58
C GLY A 88 -18.35 15.46 -4.92
N VAL A 89 -17.95 14.24 -4.55
CA VAL A 89 -16.65 13.95 -3.95
C VAL A 89 -15.65 13.55 -5.03
N ALA A 90 -14.56 14.33 -5.14
CA ALA A 90 -13.46 14.00 -6.02
C ALA A 90 -12.60 12.88 -5.42
N VAL A 91 -12.53 11.74 -6.12
CA VAL A 91 -11.69 10.59 -5.75
C VAL A 91 -10.78 10.25 -6.91
N GLY A 92 -9.50 10.01 -6.60
CA GLY A 92 -8.52 9.57 -7.58
C GLY A 92 -7.74 8.35 -7.11
N ALA A 93 -7.08 7.70 -8.05
CA ALA A 93 -6.12 6.65 -7.78
C ALA A 93 -5.00 6.67 -8.80
N VAL A 94 -3.83 6.19 -8.40
CA VAL A 94 -2.69 5.95 -9.29
C VAL A 94 -2.15 4.56 -9.02
N ASP A 95 -1.83 3.83 -10.08
CA ASP A 95 -1.09 2.58 -10.01
C ASP A 95 -0.01 2.54 -11.12
N GLY A 96 0.97 1.67 -10.96
CA GLY A 96 2.12 1.53 -11.85
C GLY A 96 2.40 0.10 -12.26
N SER A 97 2.94 -0.03 -13.48
CA SER A 97 3.45 -1.29 -14.02
C SER A 97 4.83 -1.07 -14.64
N GLN A 98 5.56 -2.16 -14.88
CA GLN A 98 6.94 -2.06 -15.33
C GLN A 98 7.37 -3.27 -16.16
N ILE A 99 8.33 -3.04 -17.05
CA ILE A 99 9.14 -4.06 -17.70
C ILE A 99 10.54 -3.94 -17.11
N TYR A 100 11.02 -4.98 -16.44
CA TYR A 100 12.41 -5.03 -15.98
C TYR A 100 13.37 -5.22 -17.15
N SER A 101 14.59 -4.74 -16.98
CA SER A 101 15.72 -5.07 -17.85
C SER A 101 15.94 -6.59 -17.91
N ASP A 102 15.85 -7.16 -19.10
CA ASP A 102 16.07 -8.59 -19.31
C ASP A 102 17.54 -8.86 -19.69
N LYS A 103 18.22 -9.72 -18.92
CA LYS A 103 19.59 -10.20 -19.19
C LYS A 103 19.75 -10.90 -20.53
N ASN A 104 18.66 -11.34 -21.17
CA ASN A 104 18.69 -11.88 -22.52
C ASN A 104 18.99 -10.80 -23.57
N PHE A 105 18.83 -9.54 -23.22
CA PHE A 105 19.20 -8.37 -24.02
C PHE A 105 20.42 -7.72 -23.36
N GLU A 106 21.48 -7.53 -24.15
CA GLU A 106 22.77 -7.00 -23.66
C GLU A 106 22.67 -5.57 -23.13
N ILE A 107 21.72 -4.78 -23.66
CA ILE A 107 21.51 -3.39 -23.29
C ILE A 107 20.44 -3.33 -22.18
N PRO A 108 20.77 -2.88 -20.96
CA PRO A 108 19.82 -2.82 -19.87
C PRO A 108 18.84 -1.66 -20.08
N ILE A 109 17.62 -2.01 -20.49
CA ILE A 109 16.51 -1.07 -20.62
C ILE A 109 15.33 -1.58 -19.82
N ALA A 110 14.74 -0.70 -19.02
CA ALA A 110 13.47 -0.96 -18.34
C ALA A 110 12.41 0.05 -18.78
N VAL A 111 11.15 -0.32 -18.61
CA VAL A 111 10.00 0.57 -18.85
C VAL A 111 9.23 0.70 -17.55
N ILE A 112 8.81 1.92 -17.23
CA ILE A 112 7.83 2.18 -16.18
C ILE A 112 6.61 2.84 -16.82
N GLN A 113 5.43 2.44 -16.37
CA GLN A 113 4.15 2.99 -16.79
C GLN A 113 3.35 3.32 -15.54
N THR A 114 2.68 4.46 -15.53
CA THR A 114 1.68 4.78 -14.51
C THR A 114 0.36 5.10 -15.18
N SER A 115 -0.73 4.76 -14.49
CA SER A 115 -2.07 5.18 -14.86
C SER A 115 -2.69 5.93 -13.70
N SER A 116 -3.36 7.02 -14.01
CA SER A 116 -4.18 7.78 -13.08
C SER A 116 -5.64 7.66 -13.48
N VAL A 117 -6.50 7.51 -12.49
CA VAL A 117 -7.96 7.57 -12.65
C VAL A 117 -8.50 8.61 -11.69
N PHE A 118 -9.39 9.45 -12.18
CA PHE A 118 -10.05 10.50 -11.42
C PHE A 118 -11.55 10.47 -11.70
N ASN A 119 -12.35 10.59 -10.64
CA ASN A 119 -13.80 10.70 -10.73
C ASN A 119 -14.31 11.77 -9.76
N ARG A 120 -15.03 12.77 -10.29
CA ARG A 120 -15.63 13.84 -9.48
C ARG A 120 -16.97 13.43 -8.84
N HIS A 121 -17.56 12.33 -9.31
CA HIS A 121 -18.87 11.82 -8.88
C HIS A 121 -19.99 12.87 -8.96
N THR A 122 -19.96 13.68 -10.01
CA THR A 122 -20.98 14.69 -10.35
C THR A 122 -21.93 14.15 -11.42
N GLU A 123 -23.11 14.77 -11.58
CA GLU A 123 -24.12 14.34 -12.56
C GLU A 123 -23.62 14.40 -14.01
N ASP A 124 -22.68 15.30 -14.30
CA ASP A 124 -21.99 15.39 -15.59
C ASP A 124 -21.05 14.21 -15.87
N SER A 125 -20.91 13.28 -14.90
CA SER A 125 -20.09 12.07 -14.98
C SER A 125 -18.63 12.35 -15.35
N TYR A 126 -18.07 13.45 -14.84
CA TYR A 126 -16.69 13.82 -15.10
C TYR A 126 -15.71 12.75 -14.56
N TYR A 127 -15.23 11.92 -15.48
CA TYR A 127 -14.28 10.83 -15.29
C TYR A 127 -13.10 11.04 -16.23
N LYS A 128 -11.88 10.92 -15.69
CA LYS A 128 -10.64 11.07 -16.45
C LYS A 128 -9.71 9.90 -16.16
N GLN A 129 -9.12 9.34 -17.20
CA GLN A 129 -8.09 8.32 -17.11
C GLN A 129 -6.92 8.73 -18.01
N GLU A 130 -5.71 8.72 -17.47
CA GLU A 130 -4.50 9.07 -18.20
C GLU A 130 -3.38 8.10 -17.88
N THR A 131 -2.65 7.69 -18.92
CA THR A 131 -1.48 6.82 -18.82
C THR A 131 -0.23 7.59 -19.23
N GLY A 132 0.86 7.39 -18.50
CA GLY A 132 2.19 7.89 -18.86
C GLY A 132 3.21 6.76 -18.81
N ALA A 133 4.19 6.79 -19.70
CA ALA A 133 5.28 5.80 -19.72
C ALA A 133 6.64 6.47 -19.88
N ALA A 134 7.66 5.87 -19.31
CA ALA A 134 9.05 6.29 -19.42
C ALA A 134 9.98 5.09 -19.53
N ILE A 135 11.11 5.30 -20.20
CA ILE A 135 12.18 4.30 -20.32
C ILE A 135 13.28 4.66 -19.32
N ILE A 136 13.85 3.65 -18.68
CA ILE A 136 15.08 3.77 -17.88
C ILE A 136 16.25 3.28 -18.72
N THR A 137 17.24 4.15 -18.88
CA THR A 137 18.41 3.92 -19.75
C THR A 137 19.62 3.35 -18.98
N PRO A 138 20.61 2.75 -19.68
CA PRO A 138 21.87 2.32 -19.05
C PRO A 138 22.56 3.43 -18.25
N ALA A 139 22.58 4.65 -18.79
CA ALA A 139 23.18 5.81 -18.12
C ALA A 139 22.50 6.15 -16.78
N GLU A 140 21.18 5.93 -16.66
CA GLU A 140 20.46 6.14 -15.40
C GLU A 140 20.77 5.06 -14.36
N PHE A 141 20.92 3.80 -14.78
CA PHE A 141 21.37 2.72 -13.88
C PHE A 141 22.80 3.00 -13.37
N GLU A 142 23.70 3.42 -14.26
CA GLU A 142 25.07 3.80 -13.92
C GLU A 142 25.11 5.00 -12.98
N ALA A 143 24.36 6.06 -13.29
CA ALA A 143 24.28 7.27 -12.45
C ALA A 143 23.77 6.96 -11.03
N ALA A 144 22.88 5.99 -10.89
CA ALA A 144 22.39 5.53 -9.59
C ALA A 144 23.35 4.58 -8.86
N SER A 145 24.46 4.17 -9.48
CA SER A 145 25.40 3.17 -8.96
C SER A 145 24.72 1.87 -8.53
N VAL A 146 23.78 1.38 -9.34
CA VAL A 146 23.01 0.16 -9.05
C VAL A 146 23.29 -0.94 -10.08
N TYR A 147 23.02 -2.18 -9.70
CA TYR A 147 23.05 -3.28 -10.65
C TYR A 147 21.90 -3.14 -11.65
N SER A 148 22.22 -2.97 -12.93
CA SER A 148 21.27 -2.65 -13.99
C SER A 148 20.24 -3.73 -14.30
N PHE A 149 20.39 -4.94 -13.73
CA PHE A 149 19.43 -6.05 -13.86
C PHE A 149 18.79 -6.44 -12.52
N GLY A 150 18.92 -5.58 -11.49
CA GLY A 150 18.15 -5.68 -10.25
C GLY A 150 16.76 -5.08 -10.41
N SER A 151 15.77 -5.61 -9.71
CA SER A 151 14.40 -5.08 -9.76
C SER A 151 14.24 -3.81 -8.92
N GLU A 152 15.02 -3.67 -7.85
CA GLU A 152 14.76 -2.70 -6.79
C GLU A 152 14.84 -1.24 -7.28
N TYR A 153 15.74 -0.95 -8.23
CA TYR A 153 15.84 0.40 -8.80
C TYR A 153 14.62 0.74 -9.67
N VAL A 154 14.16 -0.22 -10.48
CA VAL A 154 12.99 -0.05 -11.33
C VAL A 154 11.74 0.13 -10.47
N ASP A 155 11.60 -0.67 -9.41
CA ASP A 155 10.49 -0.56 -8.45
C ASP A 155 10.48 0.81 -7.75
N ALA A 156 11.65 1.33 -7.37
CA ALA A 156 11.77 2.65 -6.75
C ALA A 156 11.43 3.80 -7.72
N ARG A 157 11.87 3.70 -8.99
CA ARG A 157 11.54 4.69 -10.02
C ARG A 157 10.06 4.65 -10.39
N ARG A 158 9.44 3.46 -10.41
CA ARG A 158 7.99 3.30 -10.59
C ARG A 158 7.22 3.99 -9.47
N PHE A 159 7.56 3.71 -8.21
CA PHE A 159 6.95 4.35 -7.05
C PHE A 159 7.11 5.89 -7.07
N SER A 160 8.29 6.38 -7.47
CA SER A 160 8.51 7.82 -7.63
C SER A 160 7.57 8.41 -8.69
N MET A 161 7.38 7.74 -9.82
CA MET A 161 6.49 8.19 -10.88
C MET A 161 5.00 8.11 -10.48
N GLU A 162 4.61 7.12 -9.68
CA GLU A 162 3.29 7.05 -9.06
C GLU A 162 3.05 8.27 -8.15
N CYS A 163 4.01 8.58 -7.26
CA CYS A 163 3.96 9.76 -6.39
C CYS A 163 3.87 11.06 -7.19
N ASP A 164 4.70 11.25 -8.22
CA ASP A 164 4.68 12.44 -9.07
C ASP A 164 3.34 12.60 -9.80
N THR A 165 2.72 11.49 -10.23
CA THR A 165 1.40 11.49 -10.86
C THR A 165 0.31 11.89 -9.86
N ILE A 166 0.36 11.40 -8.62
CA ILE A 166 -0.57 11.83 -7.54
C ILE A 166 -0.40 13.32 -7.26
N ILE A 167 0.84 13.81 -7.16
CA ILE A 167 1.13 15.24 -6.94
C ILE A 167 0.54 16.09 -8.06
N ARG A 168 0.60 15.62 -9.31
CA ARG A 168 -0.02 16.30 -10.45
C ARG A 168 -1.54 16.38 -10.28
N LEU A 169 -2.22 15.27 -9.95
CA LEU A 169 -3.67 15.28 -9.69
C LEU A 169 -4.04 16.26 -8.58
N MET A 170 -3.25 16.31 -7.49
CA MET A 170 -3.47 17.23 -6.38
C MET A 170 -3.27 18.71 -6.76
N LYS A 171 -2.49 19.01 -7.80
CA LYS A 171 -2.34 20.38 -8.30
C LYS A 171 -3.43 20.76 -9.29
N GLU A 172 -3.98 19.79 -10.01
CA GLU A 172 -5.06 20.00 -11.00
C GLU A 172 -6.45 20.09 -10.34
N HIS A 173 -6.62 19.51 -9.15
CA HIS A 173 -7.91 19.39 -8.49
C HIS A 173 -7.84 19.76 -7.01
N GLU A 174 -8.90 20.38 -6.50
CA GLU A 174 -9.07 20.72 -5.10
C GLU A 174 -9.98 19.70 -4.39
N LYS A 175 -9.82 19.56 -3.07
CA LYS A 175 -10.62 18.67 -2.20
C LYS A 175 -10.69 17.22 -2.69
N LEU A 176 -9.57 16.75 -3.22
CA LEU A 176 -9.38 15.41 -3.78
C LEU A 176 -8.91 14.44 -2.70
N TYR A 177 -9.53 13.26 -2.67
CA TYR A 177 -9.06 12.08 -1.95
C TYR A 177 -8.35 11.15 -2.95
N VAL A 178 -7.02 11.05 -2.88
CA VAL A 178 -6.24 10.18 -3.78
C VAL A 178 -5.80 8.93 -3.04
N LEU A 179 -6.18 7.77 -3.57
CA LEU A 179 -5.77 6.48 -3.07
C LEU A 179 -4.48 6.03 -3.77
N LEU A 180 -3.56 5.51 -2.97
CA LEU A 180 -2.36 4.79 -3.37
C LEU A 180 -2.54 3.34 -2.95
N ASP A 181 -2.36 2.39 -3.87
CA ASP A 181 -2.35 0.96 -3.53
C ASP A 181 -1.02 0.60 -2.87
N GLY A 182 -0.98 0.66 -1.55
CA GLY A 182 0.24 0.47 -0.78
C GLY A 182 0.36 1.39 0.42
N ALA A 183 1.50 1.29 1.10
CA ALA A 183 1.78 2.00 2.33
C ALA A 183 2.37 3.40 2.08
N LEU A 184 2.03 4.34 2.95
CA LEU A 184 2.77 5.59 3.13
C LEU A 184 3.97 5.39 4.08
N ILE A 185 3.92 4.35 4.92
CA ILE A 185 4.98 3.97 5.87
C ILE A 185 5.83 2.85 5.26
N LEU A 186 6.93 3.21 4.61
CA LEU A 186 7.69 2.33 3.72
C LEU A 186 8.73 1.43 4.42
N SER A 187 8.38 0.69 5.47
CA SER A 187 9.35 -0.09 6.29
C SER A 187 10.28 -1.02 5.50
N HIS A 188 9.85 -1.53 4.33
CA HIS A 188 10.66 -2.39 3.47
C HIS A 188 11.93 -1.71 2.95
N ILE A 189 11.98 -0.37 2.87
CA ILE A 189 13.15 0.35 2.31
C ILE A 189 14.37 0.34 3.23
N ASN A 190 14.19 0.01 4.52
CA ASN A 190 15.29 -0.12 5.50
C ASN A 190 16.29 -1.23 5.10
N VAL A 191 15.88 -2.16 4.25
CA VAL A 191 16.72 -3.28 3.78
C VAL A 191 17.47 -2.93 2.49
N LEU A 192 17.04 -1.88 1.80
CA LEU A 192 17.59 -1.46 0.50
C LEU A 192 18.89 -0.70 0.69
N ASN A 193 19.71 -0.67 -0.37
CA ASN A 193 20.89 0.19 -0.40
C ASN A 193 20.50 1.67 -0.32
N ARG A 194 21.45 2.52 0.08
CA ARG A 194 21.21 3.94 0.31
C ARG A 194 20.63 4.66 -0.91
N ASN A 195 21.19 4.44 -2.10
CA ASN A 195 20.79 5.15 -3.31
C ASN A 195 19.33 4.86 -3.69
N ILE A 196 18.91 3.60 -3.59
CA ILE A 196 17.52 3.20 -3.86
C ILE A 196 16.59 3.71 -2.76
N ARG A 197 17.01 3.61 -1.49
CA ARG A 197 16.24 4.09 -0.35
C ARG A 197 15.94 5.59 -0.44
N GLU A 198 16.92 6.39 -0.85
CA GLU A 198 16.76 7.84 -1.01
C GLU A 198 15.71 8.20 -2.08
N ILE A 199 15.53 7.39 -3.13
CA ILE A 199 14.46 7.60 -4.13
C ILE A 199 13.08 7.49 -3.47
N TYR A 200 12.83 6.43 -2.70
CA TYR A 200 11.57 6.24 -1.97
C TYR A 200 11.31 7.35 -0.96
N ILE A 201 12.33 7.71 -0.16
CA ILE A 201 12.21 8.78 0.85
C ILE A 201 11.89 10.11 0.18
N ASN A 202 12.59 10.48 -0.89
CA ASN A 202 12.35 11.73 -1.59
C ASN A 202 10.94 11.77 -2.22
N ALA A 203 10.48 10.65 -2.80
CA ALA A 203 9.15 10.55 -3.39
C ALA A 203 8.05 10.73 -2.33
N ILE A 204 8.12 10.00 -1.21
CA ILE A 204 7.09 10.07 -0.17
C ILE A 204 7.09 11.42 0.55
N VAL A 205 8.25 12.01 0.83
CA VAL A 205 8.33 13.34 1.45
C VAL A 205 7.74 14.41 0.54
N LYS A 206 8.01 14.36 -0.77
CA LYS A 206 7.40 15.26 -1.76
C LYS A 206 5.88 15.07 -1.81
N LEU A 207 5.41 13.82 -1.81
CA LEU A 207 3.98 13.50 -1.82
C LEU A 207 3.26 14.05 -0.59
N LEU A 208 3.81 13.84 0.61
CA LEU A 208 3.24 14.35 1.86
C LEU A 208 3.28 15.89 1.93
N SER A 209 4.33 16.51 1.38
CA SER A 209 4.42 17.97 1.26
C SER A 209 3.33 18.52 0.35
N ALA A 210 3.19 17.96 -0.85
CA ALA A 210 2.15 18.37 -1.79
C ALA A 210 0.75 18.19 -1.21
N SER A 211 0.48 17.03 -0.58
CA SER A 211 -0.79 16.76 0.11
C SER A 211 -1.13 17.84 1.15
N LYS A 212 -0.13 18.24 1.97
CA LYS A 212 -0.31 19.32 2.94
C LYS A 212 -0.46 20.69 2.28
N GLU A 213 0.30 21.01 1.24
CA GLU A 213 0.26 22.30 0.56
C GLU A 213 -1.07 22.53 -0.18
N THR A 214 -1.54 21.54 -0.92
CA THR A 214 -2.78 21.63 -1.71
C THR A 214 -4.02 21.29 -0.88
N GLN A 215 -3.84 20.88 0.38
CA GLN A 215 -4.92 20.41 1.26
C GLN A 215 -5.73 19.25 0.67
N ASN A 216 -5.09 18.42 -0.18
CA ASN A 216 -5.68 17.22 -0.74
C ASN A 216 -5.22 15.98 0.05
N THR A 217 -6.12 15.04 0.26
CA THR A 217 -5.89 13.91 1.15
C THR A 217 -5.29 12.74 0.37
N VAL A 218 -4.04 12.39 0.68
CA VAL A 218 -3.45 11.13 0.21
C VAL A 218 -3.79 10.00 1.17
N ILE A 219 -4.17 8.85 0.63
CA ILE A 219 -4.59 7.67 1.39
C ILE A 219 -3.79 6.47 0.90
N GLY A 220 -2.95 5.89 1.75
CA GLY A 220 -2.39 4.56 1.52
C GLY A 220 -3.42 3.50 1.90
N PHE A 221 -3.78 2.63 0.96
CA PHE A 221 -4.68 1.51 1.21
C PHE A 221 -3.90 0.20 1.13
N ILE A 222 -3.96 -0.60 2.19
CA ILE A 222 -3.24 -1.88 2.27
C ILE A 222 -4.22 -2.98 2.67
N ASP A 223 -4.66 -3.76 1.69
CA ASP A 223 -5.61 -4.87 1.92
C ASP A 223 -4.99 -5.99 2.77
N THR A 224 -3.78 -6.43 2.40
CA THR A 224 -3.08 -7.53 3.10
C THR A 224 -1.80 -7.03 3.74
N THR A 225 -1.78 -6.93 5.07
CA THR A 225 -0.58 -6.55 5.83
C THR A 225 -0.54 -7.19 7.22
N MET A 226 0.66 -7.37 7.75
CA MET A 226 0.91 -7.99 9.07
C MET A 226 1.72 -7.05 9.99
N PRO A 227 1.29 -5.80 10.20
CA PRO A 227 1.95 -4.86 11.11
C PRO A 227 1.75 -5.30 12.56
N ARG A 228 2.57 -4.76 13.45
CA ARG A 228 2.55 -5.07 14.89
C ARG A 228 2.62 -3.80 15.74
N ASP A 229 2.06 -2.71 15.22
CA ASP A 229 2.16 -1.41 15.87
C ASP A 229 1.31 -1.37 17.13
N ILE A 230 0.09 -1.91 17.05
CA ILE A 230 -0.83 -1.94 18.18
C ILE A 230 -0.41 -3.00 19.18
N THR A 231 0.01 -4.19 18.73
CA THR A 231 0.52 -5.21 19.67
C THR A 231 1.79 -4.74 20.39
N LEU A 232 2.67 -3.97 19.74
CA LEU A 232 3.82 -3.34 20.39
C LEU A 232 3.39 -2.21 21.35
N MET A 233 2.41 -1.39 20.98
CA MET A 233 1.88 -0.35 21.88
C MET A 233 1.30 -0.97 23.16
N MET A 234 0.55 -2.07 23.02
CA MET A 234 -0.02 -2.82 24.16
C MET A 234 1.04 -3.45 25.05
N HIS A 235 2.17 -3.90 24.49
CA HIS A 235 3.33 -4.34 25.29
C HIS A 235 3.78 -3.25 26.27
N PHE A 236 3.87 -2.00 25.82
CA PHE A 236 4.27 -0.88 26.69
C PHE A 236 3.16 -0.45 27.66
N LEU A 237 1.90 -0.40 27.23
CA LEU A 237 0.80 0.06 28.08
C LEU A 237 0.41 -0.93 29.18
N PHE A 238 0.48 -2.23 28.89
CA PHE A 238 -0.08 -3.28 29.74
C PHE A 238 0.93 -4.32 30.20
N GLY A 239 2.21 -4.20 29.81
CA GLY A 239 3.25 -5.15 30.21
C GLY A 239 3.12 -6.53 29.55
N LEU A 240 2.40 -6.63 28.42
CA LEU A 240 2.27 -7.87 27.66
C LEU A 240 3.62 -8.34 27.10
N LYS A 241 3.83 -9.63 26.89
CA LYS A 241 5.05 -10.13 26.24
C LYS A 241 5.08 -9.72 24.77
N LYS A 242 6.23 -9.24 24.27
CA LYS A 242 6.42 -8.97 22.83
C LYS A 242 6.07 -10.21 22.01
N THR A 243 5.33 -10.01 20.93
CA THR A 243 4.71 -11.09 20.15
C THR A 243 4.94 -10.95 18.64
N LYS A 244 4.67 -12.03 17.91
CA LYS A 244 4.54 -12.03 16.44
C LYS A 244 3.09 -11.85 15.97
N LEU A 245 2.12 -11.77 16.88
CA LEU A 245 0.74 -11.47 16.54
C LEU A 245 0.65 -10.12 15.82
N SER A 246 0.11 -10.13 14.61
CA SER A 246 -0.16 -8.93 13.83
C SER A 246 -1.45 -8.23 14.28
N ASP A 247 -1.51 -6.92 14.10
CA ASP A 247 -2.68 -6.11 14.40
C ASP A 247 -3.92 -6.53 13.58
N THR A 248 -3.75 -6.98 12.34
CA THR A 248 -4.87 -7.47 11.51
C THR A 248 -5.53 -8.73 12.08
N HIS A 249 -4.76 -9.61 12.72
CA HIS A 249 -5.28 -10.74 13.50
C HIS A 249 -5.91 -10.29 14.83
N LEU A 250 -5.30 -9.33 15.54
CA LEU A 250 -5.87 -8.72 16.74
C LEU A 250 -7.30 -8.19 16.46
N PHE A 251 -7.47 -7.47 15.36
CA PHE A 251 -8.74 -6.90 14.91
C PHE A 251 -9.56 -7.82 13.99
N SER A 252 -9.25 -9.12 13.89
CA SER A 252 -10.00 -10.06 13.03
C SER A 252 -11.44 -10.36 13.49
N HIS A 253 -11.94 -9.68 14.52
CA HIS A 253 -13.34 -9.73 14.95
C HIS A 253 -14.19 -8.54 14.47
N LEU A 254 -13.58 -7.53 13.84
CA LEU A 254 -14.33 -6.40 13.27
C LEU A 254 -15.37 -6.90 12.26
N LEU A 255 -16.59 -6.39 12.37
CA LEU A 255 -17.67 -6.60 11.42
C LEU A 255 -17.46 -5.74 10.17
N TRP A 256 -18.04 -6.15 9.04
CA TRP A 256 -17.95 -5.40 7.80
C TRP A 256 -18.36 -3.94 8.00
N GLY A 257 -17.56 -3.01 7.49
CA GLY A 257 -17.73 -1.59 7.64
C GLY A 257 -17.17 -1.02 8.95
N GLU A 258 -16.94 -1.80 10.00
CA GLU A 258 -16.34 -1.26 11.23
C GLU A 258 -14.90 -0.83 11.00
N ARG A 259 -14.50 0.24 11.70
CA ARG A 259 -13.11 0.67 11.78
C ARG A 259 -12.65 0.76 13.23
N THR A 260 -11.36 0.65 13.46
CA THR A 260 -10.76 1.08 14.73
C THR A 260 -10.74 2.60 14.82
N ALA A 261 -10.53 3.12 16.03
CA ALA A 261 -9.96 4.44 16.22
C ALA A 261 -8.65 4.57 15.42
N ALA A 262 -8.30 5.79 15.08
CA ALA A 262 -7.06 6.12 14.43
C ALA A 262 -5.93 6.23 15.45
N PHE A 263 -4.76 5.87 14.97
CA PHE A 263 -3.51 5.88 15.71
C PHE A 263 -2.49 6.71 14.95
N LEU A 264 -1.69 7.47 15.68
CA LEU A 264 -0.47 8.05 15.15
C LEU A 264 0.60 6.95 15.10
N CYS A 265 1.29 6.81 13.97
CA CYS A 265 2.33 5.81 13.82
C CYS A 265 3.61 6.23 14.54
N ASP A 266 4.15 5.32 15.35
CA ASP A 266 5.47 5.45 16.01
C ASP A 266 6.24 4.13 15.81
N ARG A 267 6.36 3.71 14.54
CA ARG A 267 6.87 2.40 14.10
C ARG A 267 8.28 2.13 14.63
N ASP A 268 8.47 0.94 15.23
CA ASP A 268 9.79 0.36 15.45
C ASP A 268 10.13 -0.69 14.38
N ASP A 269 10.78 -0.25 13.30
CA ASP A 269 11.33 -1.12 12.24
C ASP A 269 12.86 -1.02 12.13
N ARG A 270 13.48 -0.63 13.25
CA ARG A 270 14.93 -0.53 13.40
C ARG A 270 15.57 -1.91 13.33
N ARG A 271 16.70 -1.98 12.63
CA ARG A 271 17.59 -3.15 12.55
C ARG A 271 18.77 -2.99 13.52
N GLY A 272 18.47 -3.22 14.80
CA GLY A 272 19.43 -3.05 15.89
C GLY A 272 19.40 -1.65 16.50
N GLU A 273 20.09 -1.49 17.62
CA GLU A 273 19.95 -0.34 18.53
C GLU A 273 20.38 1.00 17.94
N VAL A 274 21.29 0.98 16.95
CA VAL A 274 21.89 2.18 16.34
C VAL A 274 21.16 2.66 15.08
N SER A 275 20.26 1.83 14.53
CA SER A 275 19.59 2.14 13.27
C SER A 275 18.36 3.02 13.47
N ASN A 276 18.07 3.86 12.48
CA ASN A 276 16.87 4.69 12.43
C ASN A 276 15.66 3.88 11.96
N SER A 277 14.48 4.23 12.46
CA SER A 277 13.20 3.80 11.91
C SER A 277 13.01 4.43 10.52
N VAL A 278 12.16 3.84 9.67
CA VAL A 278 11.86 4.43 8.35
C VAL A 278 11.34 5.86 8.49
N LEU A 279 10.50 6.11 9.50
CA LEU A 279 9.85 7.40 9.76
C LEU A 279 10.87 8.50 10.10
N ASP A 280 12.00 8.14 10.71
CA ASP A 280 13.05 9.12 11.03
C ASP A 280 13.63 9.78 9.79
N ASN A 281 13.55 9.10 8.63
CA ASN A 281 14.04 9.62 7.37
C ASN A 281 13.04 10.55 6.67
N TYR A 282 11.82 10.73 7.20
CA TYR A 282 10.79 11.56 6.58
C TYR A 282 10.89 13.04 6.99
N GLY A 283 11.90 13.42 7.78
CA GLY A 283 12.13 14.79 8.21
C GLY A 283 10.95 15.33 9.02
N LEU A 284 10.35 16.44 8.57
CA LEU A 284 9.24 17.08 9.28
C LEU A 284 7.98 16.21 9.37
N PHE A 285 7.85 15.16 8.55
CA PHE A 285 6.69 14.25 8.55
C PHE A 285 6.87 13.01 9.42
N LYS A 286 8.01 12.89 10.13
CA LYS A 286 8.33 11.74 10.99
C LYS A 286 7.18 11.34 11.92
N ASN A 287 6.51 12.32 12.53
CA ASN A 287 5.41 12.12 13.47
C ASN A 287 4.06 12.57 12.89
N SER A 288 3.87 12.42 11.58
CA SER A 288 2.72 13.00 10.87
C SER A 288 1.95 12.00 10.01
N LEU A 289 2.09 10.70 10.27
CA LEU A 289 1.33 9.64 9.60
C LEU A 289 0.46 8.92 10.61
N ALA A 290 -0.82 8.82 10.28
CA ALA A 290 -1.83 8.13 11.05
C ALA A 290 -2.36 6.92 10.28
N PHE A 291 -2.99 6.01 11.00
CA PHE A 291 -3.65 4.86 10.40
C PHE A 291 -4.82 4.36 11.23
N PHE A 292 -5.74 3.64 10.60
CA PHE A 292 -6.72 2.80 11.27
C PHE A 292 -6.87 1.47 10.52
N TYR A 293 -7.51 0.49 11.15
CA TYR A 293 -7.91 -0.75 10.50
C TYR A 293 -9.41 -0.76 10.24
N MET A 294 -9.84 -1.34 9.13
CA MET A 294 -11.27 -1.49 8.82
C MET A 294 -11.57 -2.82 8.12
N ARG A 295 -12.74 -3.39 8.36
CA ARG A 295 -13.18 -4.60 7.67
C ARG A 295 -13.96 -4.26 6.41
N LEU A 296 -13.51 -4.77 5.26
CA LEU A 296 -14.16 -4.54 3.96
C LEU A 296 -14.50 -5.84 3.23
N SER A 297 -14.07 -6.99 3.76
CA SER A 297 -14.25 -8.31 3.17
C SER A 297 -14.43 -9.38 4.25
N SER A 298 -14.57 -10.65 3.85
CA SER A 298 -14.52 -11.79 4.77
C SER A 298 -13.10 -12.15 5.24
N GLY A 299 -12.07 -11.60 4.57
CA GLY A 299 -10.67 -11.71 4.97
C GLY A 299 -10.32 -10.77 6.12
N LEU A 300 -9.05 -10.68 6.51
CA LEU A 300 -8.58 -9.82 7.60
C LEU A 300 -8.85 -8.32 7.33
N PRO A 301 -8.88 -7.45 8.36
CA PRO A 301 -9.04 -6.01 8.16
C PRO A 301 -7.92 -5.41 7.32
N ALA A 302 -8.29 -4.51 6.41
CA ALA A 302 -7.34 -3.67 5.69
C ALA A 302 -6.79 -2.58 6.62
N ARG A 303 -5.59 -2.08 6.30
CA ARG A 303 -4.99 -0.90 6.94
C ARG A 303 -5.14 0.30 6.01
N VAL A 304 -5.56 1.42 6.57
CA VAL A 304 -5.66 2.70 5.89
C VAL A 304 -4.68 3.66 6.54
N GLU A 305 -3.76 4.22 5.76
CA GLU A 305 -2.75 5.18 6.19
C GLU A 305 -3.02 6.56 5.58
N PHE A 306 -2.83 7.63 6.34
CA PHE A 306 -3.09 8.99 5.90
C PHE A 306 -2.26 10.01 6.69
N PRO A 307 -2.03 11.23 6.17
CA PRO A 307 -1.38 12.28 6.92
C PRO A 307 -2.20 12.70 8.16
N ALA A 308 -1.54 12.85 9.31
CA ALA A 308 -2.19 13.17 10.58
C ALA A 308 -2.94 14.52 10.58
N TRP A 309 -2.54 15.47 9.72
CA TRP A 309 -3.23 16.76 9.58
C TRP A 309 -4.70 16.61 9.13
N VAL A 310 -5.06 15.48 8.51
CA VAL A 310 -6.45 15.20 8.11
C VAL A 310 -7.34 14.94 9.33
N HIS A 311 -6.80 14.39 10.42
CA HIS A 311 -7.56 14.19 11.65
C HIS A 311 -8.04 15.51 12.26
N GLU A 312 -7.21 16.55 12.18
CA GLU A 312 -7.53 17.90 12.70
C GLU A 312 -8.76 18.52 12.03
N LYS A 313 -9.24 17.93 10.93
CA LYS A 313 -10.43 18.36 10.18
C LYS A 313 -11.65 17.46 10.37
N GLU A 314 -11.62 16.51 11.29
CA GLU A 314 -12.70 15.53 11.51
C GLU A 314 -13.01 14.65 10.26
N ASP A 315 -12.05 14.52 9.35
CA ASP A 315 -12.23 13.85 8.04
C ASP A 315 -12.01 12.32 8.06
N ILE A 316 -11.71 11.72 9.22
CA ILE A 316 -11.38 10.28 9.30
C ILE A 316 -12.58 9.42 8.89
N ASP A 317 -13.78 9.74 9.39
CA ASP A 317 -14.99 9.02 9.01
C ASP A 317 -15.32 9.21 7.53
N LYS A 318 -15.01 10.39 6.96
CA LYS A 318 -15.16 10.63 5.52
C LYS A 318 -14.22 9.76 4.69
N ILE A 319 -12.95 9.60 5.09
CA ILE A 319 -12.02 8.65 4.46
C ILE A 319 -12.60 7.24 4.51
N ALA A 320 -13.03 6.79 5.69
CA ALA A 320 -13.55 5.44 5.88
C ALA A 320 -14.82 5.21 5.03
N ASP A 321 -15.72 6.18 4.96
CA ASP A 321 -16.93 6.10 4.14
C ASP A 321 -16.62 6.08 2.64
N ILE A 322 -15.68 6.90 2.16
CA ILE A 322 -15.23 6.86 0.76
C ILE A 322 -14.71 5.46 0.42
N ILE A 323 -13.86 4.87 1.27
CA ILE A 323 -13.31 3.53 1.04
C ILE A 323 -14.43 2.47 1.05
N ARG A 324 -15.32 2.50 2.05
CA ARG A 324 -16.49 1.62 2.11
C ARG A 324 -17.32 1.72 0.83
N ALA A 325 -17.63 2.94 0.37
CA ALA A 325 -18.41 3.17 -0.83
C ALA A 325 -17.72 2.63 -2.08
N GLN A 326 -16.42 2.87 -2.23
CA GLN A 326 -15.61 2.30 -3.31
C GLN A 326 -15.60 0.76 -3.29
N CYS A 327 -15.58 0.13 -2.11
CA CYS A 327 -15.66 -1.32 -1.98
C CYS A 327 -17.06 -1.90 -2.21
N VAL A 328 -18.13 -1.14 -2.02
CA VAL A 328 -19.51 -1.57 -2.35
C VAL A 328 -19.72 -1.65 -3.86
N ILE A 329 -19.06 -0.76 -4.63
CA ILE A 329 -19.18 -0.73 -6.09
C ILE A 329 -18.72 -2.06 -6.71
N ARG A 330 -17.51 -2.53 -6.37
CA ARG A 330 -16.87 -3.71 -7.00
C ARG A 330 -16.58 -4.89 -6.07
N SER A 331 -17.17 -4.90 -4.88
CA SER A 331 -17.08 -5.95 -3.85
C SER A 331 -15.66 -6.18 -3.30
N ASN A 332 -15.43 -5.70 -2.07
CA ASN A 332 -14.27 -5.98 -1.19
C ASN A 332 -12.96 -5.22 -1.43
N TYR A 333 -12.80 -4.53 -2.56
CA TYR A 333 -11.62 -3.70 -2.83
C TYR A 333 -12.04 -2.38 -3.52
N PRO A 334 -11.38 -1.24 -3.27
CA PRO A 334 -11.80 0.04 -3.83
C PRO A 334 -11.83 0.03 -5.37
N ASP A 335 -12.99 0.34 -5.97
CA ASP A 335 -13.18 0.34 -7.43
C ASP A 335 -12.18 1.25 -8.15
N ILE A 336 -11.93 2.45 -7.60
CA ILE A 336 -10.98 3.42 -8.19
C ILE A 336 -9.54 2.87 -8.28
N LEU A 337 -9.06 2.12 -7.28
CA LEU A 337 -7.73 1.50 -7.29
C LEU A 337 -7.68 0.39 -8.33
N MET A 338 -8.72 -0.45 -8.39
CA MET A 338 -8.81 -1.51 -9.40
C MET A 338 -8.80 -0.96 -10.83
N ARG A 339 -9.48 0.17 -11.07
CA ARG A 339 -9.44 0.84 -12.38
C ARG A 339 -8.05 1.36 -12.73
N ALA A 340 -7.35 1.97 -11.77
CA ALA A 340 -5.99 2.43 -11.98
C ALA A 340 -5.06 1.26 -12.29
N HIS A 341 -5.19 0.15 -11.56
CA HIS A 341 -4.46 -1.09 -11.81
C HIS A 341 -4.71 -1.63 -13.22
N ASP A 342 -5.97 -1.89 -13.57
CA ASP A 342 -6.37 -2.44 -14.87
C ASP A 342 -5.85 -1.58 -16.04
N ALA A 343 -5.78 -0.26 -15.83
CA ALA A 343 -5.27 0.70 -16.80
C ALA A 343 -3.74 0.84 -16.84
N ALA A 344 -3.03 0.51 -15.75
CA ALA A 344 -1.58 0.57 -15.67
C ALA A 344 -0.91 -0.72 -16.17
N VAL A 345 -1.58 -1.88 -16.07
CA VAL A 345 -0.99 -3.20 -16.39
C VAL A 345 -0.41 -3.23 -17.80
N ILE A 346 0.89 -3.52 -17.89
CA ILE A 346 1.55 -3.91 -19.14
C ILE A 346 1.31 -5.41 -19.36
N ARG A 347 0.55 -5.75 -20.39
CA ARG A 347 0.22 -7.14 -20.74
C ARG A 347 1.41 -7.86 -21.36
N MET A 348 1.40 -9.19 -21.29
CA MET A 348 2.45 -10.02 -21.91
C MET A 348 2.60 -9.77 -23.43
N SER A 349 1.50 -9.50 -24.14
CA SER A 349 1.54 -9.16 -25.56
C SER A 349 2.25 -7.83 -25.83
N GLU A 350 2.08 -6.85 -24.94
CA GLU A 350 2.74 -5.52 -25.03
C GLU A 350 4.22 -5.62 -24.66
N HIS A 351 4.55 -6.49 -23.71
CA HIS A 351 5.93 -6.84 -23.39
C HIS A 351 6.67 -7.42 -24.61
N ASP A 352 6.05 -8.37 -25.33
CA ASP A 352 6.63 -8.93 -26.56
C ASP A 352 6.76 -7.86 -27.66
N LEU A 353 5.75 -6.98 -27.81
CA LEU A 353 5.78 -5.87 -28.77
C LEU A 353 6.92 -4.89 -28.46
N PHE A 354 7.11 -4.52 -27.19
CA PHE A 354 8.19 -3.63 -26.76
C PHE A 354 9.56 -4.17 -27.18
N TYR A 355 9.85 -5.44 -26.89
CA TYR A 355 11.14 -6.03 -27.28
C TYR A 355 11.28 -6.18 -28.81
N GLY A 356 10.18 -6.37 -29.54
CA GLY A 356 10.17 -6.31 -31.00
C GLY A 356 10.51 -4.91 -31.53
N MET A 357 9.91 -3.86 -30.94
CA MET A 357 10.21 -2.47 -31.27
C MET A 357 11.67 -2.12 -30.95
N PHE A 358 12.17 -2.56 -29.80
CA PHE A 358 13.55 -2.33 -29.38
C PHE A 358 14.56 -3.02 -30.32
N ASP A 359 14.29 -4.27 -30.72
CA ASP A 359 15.12 -4.98 -31.70
C ASP A 359 15.18 -4.26 -33.06
N ASN A 360 14.03 -3.81 -33.56
CA ASN A 360 13.95 -3.05 -34.80
C ASN A 360 14.66 -1.70 -34.70
N PHE A 361 14.52 -1.00 -33.56
CA PHE A 361 15.22 0.24 -33.29
C PHE A 361 16.75 0.05 -33.34
N CYS A 362 17.27 -1.00 -32.68
CA CYS A 362 18.69 -1.29 -32.69
C CYS A 362 19.21 -1.67 -34.08
N LYS A 363 18.46 -2.48 -34.85
CA LYS A 363 18.80 -2.79 -36.24
C LYS A 363 18.85 -1.54 -37.12
N ALA A 364 17.85 -0.67 -37.03
CA ALA A 364 17.77 0.55 -37.82
C ALA A 364 18.93 1.53 -37.54
N HIS A 365 19.47 1.51 -36.33
CA HIS A 365 20.56 2.41 -35.90
C HIS A 365 21.93 1.71 -35.82
N GLY A 366 22.06 0.48 -36.34
CA GLY A 366 23.33 -0.25 -36.34
C GLY A 366 23.84 -0.66 -34.96
N ILE A 367 22.98 -0.70 -33.95
CA ILE A 367 23.32 -1.14 -32.60
C ILE A 367 23.32 -2.67 -32.58
N LYS A 368 24.48 -3.27 -32.32
CA LYS A 368 24.62 -4.73 -32.20
C LYS A 368 24.11 -5.17 -30.83
N ILE A 369 23.15 -6.09 -30.79
CA ILE A 369 22.69 -6.76 -29.56
C ILE A 369 23.01 -8.24 -29.67
N ASN A 370 23.74 -8.79 -28.71
CA ASN A 370 23.86 -10.23 -28.57
C ASN A 370 22.65 -10.78 -27.78
N LYS A 371 21.86 -11.66 -28.40
CA LYS A 371 20.74 -12.36 -27.74
C LYS A 371 21.22 -13.70 -27.19
N SER A 372 20.80 -14.05 -25.97
CA SER A 372 21.20 -15.31 -25.34
C SER A 372 20.63 -16.54 -26.08
N ALA A 373 21.37 -17.66 -26.09
CA ALA A 373 20.90 -18.93 -26.66
C ALA A 373 19.63 -19.50 -25.97
N LYS A 374 19.34 -19.07 -24.73
CA LYS A 374 18.12 -19.43 -24.00
C LYS A 374 16.88 -18.71 -24.55
N HIS A 375 17.03 -17.45 -24.96
CA HIS A 375 15.96 -16.71 -25.62
C HIS A 375 15.59 -17.36 -26.97
N PHE A 376 16.59 -17.80 -27.73
CA PHE A 376 16.38 -18.51 -29.01
C PHE A 376 15.49 -19.76 -28.85
N HIS A 377 15.73 -20.58 -27.82
CA HIS A 377 14.91 -21.76 -27.54
C HIS A 377 13.51 -21.45 -27.01
N LYS A 378 13.31 -20.30 -26.35
CA LYS A 378 12.00 -19.88 -25.83
C LYS A 378 11.08 -19.40 -26.96
N THR A 379 11.65 -18.77 -28.00
CA THR A 379 10.92 -18.37 -29.21
C THR A 379 10.54 -19.56 -30.10
N ILE A 380 11.31 -20.65 -30.09
CA ILE A 380 11.04 -21.88 -30.88
C ILE A 380 9.99 -22.80 -30.23
N LYS A 381 9.79 -22.69 -28.90
CA LYS A 381 8.82 -23.51 -28.14
C LYS A 381 7.45 -22.85 -27.95
N ARG A 382 7.26 -21.63 -28.45
CA ARG A 382 5.92 -21.04 -28.67
C ARG A 382 5.50 -21.37 -30.09
#